data_AF-A0A831X2I8-F1
#
_entry.id   AF-A0A831X2I8-F1
#
_cell.length_a   1.000
_cell.length_b   1.000
_cell.length_c   1.000
_cell.angle_alpha   90.00
_cell.angle_beta   90.00
_cell.angle_gamma   90.00
#
_symmetry.space_group_name_H-M   'P 1'
#
loop_
_entity.id
_entity.type
_entity.pdbx_description
1 polymer ?
#
loop_
_entity_poly.entity_id
_entity_poly.type
_entity_poly.pdbx_seq_one_letter_code
_entity_poly.pdbx_strand_id
1 'polypeptide(L)' 'MTAKIISMVVIYTAIWITDMPKLKKLHRREIIAYTAILLLSTYLGIDYVWALKWPFLGDAAQVLLGEPARRIVETLKVPS' A
#
# COMPACT_ATOMS: atom_id res chain seq x y z
N MET A 1 -1.95 0.96 12.31
CA MET A 1 -3.15 0.41 11.62
C MET A 1 -3.53 1.27 10.43
N THR A 2 -3.77 2.57 10.63
CA THR A 2 -4.17 3.52 9.57
C THR A 2 -3.22 3.54 8.37
N ALA A 3 -1.89 3.62 8.61
CA ALA A 3 -0.90 3.60 7.52
C ALA A 3 -0.94 2.31 6.67
N LYS A 4 -1.26 1.16 7.28
CA LYS A 4 -1.38 -0.12 6.57
C LYS A 4 -2.59 -0.12 5.63
N ILE A 5 -3.74 0.33 6.14
CA ILE A 5 -4.97 0.47 5.35
C ILE A 5 -4.74 1.48 4.21
N ILE A 6 -4.11 2.62 4.49
CA ILE A 6 -3.76 3.61 3.47
C ILE A 6 -2.87 2.99 2.38
N SER A 7 -1.82 2.26 2.75
CA SER A 7 -0.94 1.61 1.76
C SER A 7 -1.69 0.61 0.88
N MET A 8 -2.60 -0.17 1.47
CA MET A 8 -3.40 -1.16 0.73
C MET A 8 -4.39 -0.48 -0.22
N VAL A 9 -5.06 0.59 0.24
CA VAL A 9 -5.96 1.40 -0.60
C VAL A 9 -5.20 2.02 -1.76
N VAL A 10 -3.99 2.53 -1.54
CA VAL A 10 -3.15 3.09 -2.62
C VAL A 10 -2.82 2.03 -3.67
N ILE A 11 -2.41 0.83 -3.26
CA ILE A 11 -2.07 -0.27 -4.18
C ILE A 11 -3.31 -0.68 -5.01
N TYR A 12 -4.44 -0.93 -4.36
CA TYR A 12 -5.67 -1.34 -5.06
C TYR A 12 -6.24 -0.23 -5.97
N THR A 13 -6.09 1.03 -5.57
CA THR A 13 -6.46 2.17 -6.41
C THR A 13 -5.56 2.27 -7.64
N ALA A 14 -4.25 2.05 -7.49
CA ALA A 14 -3.31 2.05 -8.60
C ALA A 14 -3.65 0.94 -9.61
N ILE A 15 -3.90 -0.28 -9.13
CA ILE A 15 -4.34 -1.42 -9.97
C ILE A 15 -5.63 -1.04 -10.72
N TRP A 16 -6.64 -0.52 -10.02
CA TRP A 16 -7.90 -0.11 -10.62
C TRP A 16 -7.73 0.92 -11.74
N ILE A 17 -6.96 1.99 -11.48
CA ILE A 17 -6.71 3.05 -12.48
C ILE A 17 -6.01 2.50 -13.71
N THR A 18 -5.02 1.61 -13.53
CA THR A 18 -4.28 1.02 -14.66
C THR A 18 -5.11 0.07 -15.50
N ASP A 19 -6.07 -0.64 -14.90
CA ASP A 19 -6.89 -1.61 -15.61
C ASP A 19 -8.20 -1.03 -16.15
N MET A 20 -8.67 0.11 -15.63
CA MET A 20 -9.88 0.81 -16.10
C MET A 20 -9.94 1.00 -17.63
N PRO A 21 -8.86 1.45 -18.33
CA PRO A 21 -8.90 1.60 -19.79
C PRO A 21 -9.04 0.28 -20.54
N LYS A 22 -8.52 -0.82 -19.98
CA LYS A 22 -8.64 -2.17 -20.55
C LYS A 22 -10.03 -2.73 -20.32
N LEU A 23 -10.58 -2.55 -19.12
CA LEU A 23 -11.91 -3.00 -18.73
C LEU A 23 -13.02 -2.39 -19.59
N LYS A 24 -12.89 -1.12 -20.00
CA LYS A 24 -13.86 -0.46 -20.90
C LYS A 24 -13.98 -1.12 -22.27
N LYS A 25 -13.00 -1.92 -22.70
CA LYS A 25 -13.01 -2.62 -23.99
C LYS A 25 -13.60 -4.03 -23.91
N LEU A 26 -13.87 -4.53 -22.70
CA LEU A 26 -14.33 -5.89 -22.45
C LEU A 26 -15.86 -5.99 -22.42
N HIS A 27 -16.37 -7.22 -22.51
CA HIS A 27 -17.79 -7.47 -22.36
C HIS A 27 -18.24 -7.26 -20.91
N ARG A 28 -19.51 -6.86 -20.73
CA ARG A 28 -20.08 -6.51 -19.42
C ARG A 28 -19.94 -7.65 -18.40
N ARG A 29 -20.03 -8.90 -18.84
CA ARG A 29 -19.83 -10.10 -18.00
C ARG A 29 -18.40 -10.22 -17.48
N GLU A 30 -17.41 -9.91 -18.30
CA GLU A 30 -15.99 -9.95 -17.93
C GLU A 30 -15.67 -8.82 -16.94
N ILE A 31 -16.24 -7.64 -17.16
CA ILE A 31 -16.12 -6.50 -16.23
C ILE A 31 -16.68 -6.88 -14.85
N ILE A 32 -17.86 -7.52 -14.81
CA ILE A 32 -18.48 -7.96 -13.55
C ILE A 32 -17.60 -9.01 -12.86
N ALA A 33 -17.12 -10.01 -13.59
CA ALA A 33 -16.26 -11.06 -13.05
C ALA A 33 -14.95 -10.49 -12.48
N TYR A 34 -14.28 -9.61 -13.24
CA TYR A 34 -13.06 -8.93 -12.78
C TYR A 34 -13.31 -8.10 -11.53
N THR A 35 -14.38 -7.30 -11.54
CA THR A 35 -14.73 -6.44 -10.39
C THR A 35 -15.01 -7.28 -9.14
N ALA A 36 -15.70 -8.41 -9.28
CA ALA A 36 -15.96 -9.33 -8.18
C ALA A 36 -14.66 -9.92 -7.61
N ILE A 37 -13.74 -10.37 -8.48
CA ILE A 37 -12.44 -10.91 -8.07
C ILE A 37 -11.62 -9.84 -7.35
N LEU A 38 -11.59 -8.62 -7.87
CA LEU A 38 -10.83 -7.53 -7.28
C LEU A 38 -11.40 -7.10 -5.92
N LEU A 39 -12.73 -7.03 -5.79
CA LEU A 39 -13.37 -6.76 -4.49
C LEU A 39 -13.06 -7.85 -3.47
N LEU A 40 -13.13 -9.12 -3.89
CA LEU A 40 -12.79 -10.25 -3.04
C LEU A 40 -11.33 -10.21 -2.59
N SER A 41 -10.40 -9.92 -3.51
CA SER A 41 -8.98 -9.82 -3.16
C SER A 41 -8.71 -8.63 -2.25
N THR A 42 -9.41 -7.50 -2.45
CA THR A 42 -9.33 -6.33 -1.57
C THR A 42 -9.79 -6.69 -0.16
N TYR A 43 -10.92 -7.39 -0.03
CA TYR A 43 -11.44 -7.85 1.26
C TYR A 43 -10.44 -8.77 1.98
N LEU A 44 -9.93 -9.79 1.29
CA LEU A 44 -8.93 -10.70 1.83
C LEU A 44 -7.63 -9.97 2.22
N GLY A 45 -7.24 -8.96 1.45
CA GLY A 45 -6.11 -8.10 1.77
C GLY A 45 -6.31 -7.33 3.08
N ILE A 46 -7.51 -6.77 3.30
CA ILE A 46 -7.85 -6.07 4.54
C ILE A 46 -7.80 -7.03 5.72
N ASP A 47 -8.44 -8.19 5.59
CA ASP A 47 -8.48 -9.22 6.63
C ASP A 47 -7.06 -9.69 7.00
N TYR A 48 -6.24 -9.97 5.98
CA TYR A 48 -4.84 -10.32 6.15
C TYR A 48 -4.05 -9.23 6.87
N VAL A 49 -4.17 -7.97 6.44
CA VAL A 49 -3.48 -6.83 7.07
C VAL A 49 -3.91 -6.64 8.53
N TRP A 50 -5.16 -6.97 8.86
CA TRP A 50 -5.72 -6.88 10.20
C TRP A 50 -5.23 -8.01 11.11
N ALA A 51 -5.20 -9.25 10.59
CA ALA A 51 -4.71 -10.42 11.29
C ALA A 51 -3.18 -10.43 11.43
N LEU A 52 -2.47 -9.76 10.54
CA LEU A 52 -1.03 -9.77 10.52
C LEU A 52 -0.46 -8.86 11.62
N LYS A 53 0.01 -9.51 12.69
CA LYS A 53 1.00 -8.93 13.60
C LYS A 53 2.24 -8.60 12.78
N TRP A 54 2.39 -7.35 12.35
CA TRP A 54 3.62 -6.87 11.71
C TRP A 54 4.56 -6.38 12.81
N PRO A 55 5.68 -7.07 13.10
CA PRO A 55 6.76 -6.47 13.86
C PRO A 55 7.48 -5.37 13.05
N PHE A 56 7.41 -5.41 11.72
CA PHE A 56 8.48 -4.83 10.91
C PHE A 56 8.19 -3.53 10.16
N LEU A 57 7.03 -2.88 10.26
CA LEU A 57 6.81 -1.62 9.50
C LEU A 57 7.62 -0.44 10.07
N GLY A 58 7.67 -0.35 11.40
CA GLY A 58 8.54 0.61 12.09
C GLY A 58 10.01 0.28 11.84
N ASP A 59 10.38 -0.99 12.02
CA ASP A 59 11.76 -1.44 11.84
C ASP A 59 12.22 -1.30 10.37
N ALA A 60 11.38 -1.62 9.38
CA ALA A 60 11.70 -1.45 7.97
C ALA A 60 11.82 0.02 7.57
N ALA A 61 10.94 0.89 8.10
CA ALA A 61 11.08 2.33 7.91
C ALA A 61 12.36 2.86 8.57
N GLN A 62 12.73 2.35 9.74
CA GLN A 62 13.98 2.69 10.42
C GLN A 62 15.21 2.16 9.68
N VAL A 63 15.13 0.98 9.04
CA VAL A 63 16.21 0.45 8.19
C VAL A 63 16.35 1.27 6.90
N LEU A 64 15.23 1.62 6.26
CA LEU A 64 15.25 2.36 4.99
C LEU A 64 15.58 3.84 5.15
N LEU A 65 15.09 4.47 6.22
CA LEU A 65 15.12 5.92 6.41
C LEU A 65 15.91 6.37 7.64
N GLY A 66 16.33 5.46 8.52
CA GLY A 66 17.01 5.82 9.78
C GLY A 66 18.40 6.43 9.57
N GLU A 67 19.24 5.85 8.71
CA GLU A 67 20.55 6.40 8.35
C GLU A 67 20.42 7.78 7.67
N PRO A 68 19.59 7.94 6.63
CA PRO A 68 19.34 9.24 6.01
C PRO A 68 18.82 10.29 7.00
N ALA A 69 17.85 9.93 7.85
CA ALA A 69 17.28 10.85 8.84
C ALA A 69 18.31 11.29 9.87
N ARG A 70 19.17 10.36 10.32
CA ARG A 70 20.23 10.67 11.29
C ARG A 70 21.23 11.67 10.73
N ARG A 71 21.66 11.52 9.48
CA ARG A 71 22.57 12.47 8.83
C ARG A 71 21.98 13.86 8.69
N ILE A 72 20.69 13.97 8.38
CA ILE A 72 20.00 15.27 8.30
C ILE A 72 19.99 15.96 9.67
N VAL A 73 19.66 15.23 10.73
CA VAL A 73 19.66 15.77 12.10
C VAL A 73 21.05 16.17 12.57
N GLU A 74 22.07 15.36 12.26
CA GLU A 74 23.48 15.70 12.56
C GLU A 74 23.96 16.93 11.78
N THR A 75 23.52 17.11 10.54
CA THR A 75 23.86 18.29 9.72
C THR A 75 23.19 19.57 10.24
N LEU A 76 21.99 19.44 10.81
CA LEU A 76 21.22 20.58 11.36
C LEU A 76 21.57 20.89 12.82
N LYS A 77 22.32 20.04 13.52
CA LYS A 77 22.84 20.35 14.85
C LYS A 77 23.96 21.38 14.72
N VAL A 78 23.68 22.62 15.13
CA VAL A 78 24.71 23.63 15.34
C VAL A 78 25.67 23.12 16.43
N PRO A 79 27.00 23.20 16.23
CA PRO A 79 27.96 22.75 17.23
C PRO A 79 27.69 23.49 18.54
N SER A 80 27.54 22.74 19.62
CA SER A 80 27.51 23.27 21.00
C SER A 80 28.92 23.56 21.46
#